data_AF-A0A7V4G772-F1
#
_entry.id   AF-A0A7V4G772-F1
#
_cell.length_a   1.000
_cell.length_b   1.000
_cell.length_c   1.000
_cell.angle_alpha   90.00
_cell.angle_beta   90.00
_cell.angle_gamma   90.00
#
_symmetry.space_group_name_H-M   'P 1'
#
loop_
_entity.id
_entity.type
_entity.pdbx_description
1 polymer ?
#
loop_
_entity_poly.entity_id
_entity_poly.type
_entity_poly.pdbx_seq_one_letter_code
_entity_poly.pdbx_strand_id
1 'polypeptide(L)'
;MPEKCRVSVCGFDPMLVKGYVKTGYRALWFYLPDELYEDYDVKPGEKIQGKLLAVINPKEERTFEGSEAFEWQASKETGYAILIPAETIIKHELTEFHFIEVEITHLLREGKIIDIYPGETKQRKWWPDGKMKLSYFLPYAAP
;
A
#
# COMPACT_ATOMS: atom_id res chain seq x y z
N MET A 1 -10.48 -14.94 -4.62
CA MET A 1 -9.08 -15.07 -5.08
C MET A 1 -8.59 -13.65 -5.30
N PRO A 2 -7.36 -13.33 -4.94
CA PRO A 2 -6.99 -11.95 -4.67
C PRO A 2 -6.69 -11.10 -5.90
N GLU A 3 -6.63 -9.79 -5.71
CA GLU A 3 -5.94 -8.87 -6.62
C GLU A 3 -4.48 -8.74 -6.17
N LYS A 4 -3.54 -9.14 -7.03
CA LYS A 4 -2.11 -8.86 -6.84
C LYS A 4 -1.76 -7.57 -7.55
N CYS A 5 -1.10 -6.65 -6.85
CA CYS A 5 -0.64 -5.41 -7.47
C CYS A 5 0.76 -5.02 -7.01
N ARG A 6 1.47 -4.34 -7.91
CA ARG A 6 2.74 -3.69 -7.63
C ARG A 6 2.57 -2.20 -7.84
N VAL A 7 2.67 -1.43 -6.77
CA VAL A 7 2.30 -0.02 -6.71
C VAL A 7 3.43 0.82 -6.12
N SER A 8 3.51 2.08 -6.54
CA SER A 8 4.35 3.07 -5.86
C SER A 8 3.70 3.49 -4.55
N VAL A 9 4.51 3.71 -3.53
CA VAL A 9 4.10 4.38 -2.31
C VAL A 9 3.98 5.87 -2.61
N CYS A 10 2.91 6.50 -2.12
CA CYS A 10 2.68 7.94 -2.19
C CYS A 10 2.70 8.49 -0.76
N GLY A 11 3.01 9.77 -0.60
CA GLY A 11 3.22 10.30 0.75
C GLY A 11 3.72 11.72 0.84
N PHE A 12 3.91 12.15 2.08
CA PHE A 12 4.78 13.28 2.39
C PHE A 12 6.25 12.89 2.23
N ASP A 13 7.13 13.89 2.18
CA ASP A 13 8.57 13.64 2.16
C ASP A 13 9.07 12.99 3.45
N PRO A 14 10.23 12.30 3.45
CA PRO A 14 10.68 11.54 4.61
C PRO A 14 10.89 12.40 5.86
N MET A 15 11.21 13.69 5.70
CA MET A 15 11.40 14.60 6.85
C MET A 15 10.09 14.95 7.53
N LEU A 16 8.97 14.97 6.79
CA LEU A 16 7.63 15.10 7.37
C LEU A 16 7.11 13.76 7.90
N VAL A 17 7.36 12.65 7.20
CA VAL A 17 6.94 11.30 7.61
C VAL A 17 7.41 10.98 9.03
N LYS A 18 8.68 11.28 9.37
CA LYS A 18 9.25 11.06 10.72
C LYS A 18 8.42 11.72 11.84
N GLY A 19 7.80 12.86 11.54
CA GLY A 19 6.91 13.56 12.47
C GLY A 19 5.54 12.92 12.50
N TYR A 20 4.95 12.68 11.32
CA TYR A 20 3.58 12.18 11.22
C TYR A 20 3.39 10.80 11.83
N VAL A 21 4.36 9.88 11.68
CA VAL A 21 4.28 8.54 12.29
C VAL A 21 4.18 8.58 13.82
N LYS A 22 4.66 9.65 14.49
CA LYS A 22 4.49 9.84 15.95
C LYS A 22 3.12 10.38 16.36
N THR A 23 2.39 10.98 15.42
CA THR A 23 1.12 11.67 15.69
C THR A 23 -0.11 10.83 15.35
N GLY A 24 0.07 9.70 14.65
CA GLY A 24 -1.04 8.89 14.14
C GLY A 24 -1.78 9.51 12.95
N TYR A 25 -1.32 10.64 12.43
CA TYR A 25 -1.81 11.19 11.17
C TYR A 25 -1.30 10.38 9.98
N ARG A 26 -2.02 10.45 8.85
CA ARG A 26 -1.61 9.81 7.58
C ARG A 26 -0.21 10.30 7.18
N ALA A 27 0.66 9.37 6.80
CA ALA A 27 2.01 9.68 6.36
C ALA A 27 2.25 9.19 4.93
N LEU A 28 2.04 7.90 4.71
CA LEU A 28 2.16 7.23 3.41
C LEU A 28 0.86 6.50 3.06
N TRP A 29 0.62 6.31 1.77
CA TRP A 29 -0.52 5.57 1.21
C TRP A 29 -0.14 4.96 -0.13
N PHE A 30 -1.00 4.12 -0.68
CA PHE A 30 -0.96 3.75 -2.09
C PHE A 30 -2.37 3.82 -2.68
N TYR A 31 -2.44 3.90 -4.00
CA TYR A 31 -3.72 3.89 -4.71
C TYR A 31 -4.05 2.49 -5.18
N LEU A 32 -5.28 2.04 -4.90
CA LEU A 32 -5.82 0.78 -5.41
C LEU A 32 -5.69 0.69 -6.95
N PRO A 33 -5.74 -0.51 -7.54
CA PRO A 33 -6.07 -0.66 -8.95
C PRO A 33 -7.42 0.01 -9.24
N ASP A 34 -7.50 0.76 -10.32
CA ASP A 34 -8.68 1.57 -10.66
C ASP A 34 -9.91 0.67 -10.80
N GLU A 35 -9.72 -0.49 -11.43
CA GLU A 35 -10.78 -1.47 -11.63
C GLU A 35 -11.22 -2.12 -10.31
N LEU A 36 -10.32 -2.34 -9.34
CA LEU A 36 -10.73 -2.85 -8.02
C LEU A 36 -11.55 -1.80 -7.28
N TYR A 37 -11.12 -0.53 -7.35
CA TYR A 37 -11.83 0.58 -6.75
C TYR A 37 -13.24 0.73 -7.35
N GLU A 38 -13.37 0.62 -8.67
CA GLU A 38 -14.65 0.70 -9.39
C GLU A 38 -15.54 -0.53 -9.16
N ASP A 39 -15.00 -1.74 -9.29
CA ASP A 39 -15.76 -3.00 -9.16
C ASP A 39 -16.40 -3.15 -7.77
N TYR A 40 -15.71 -2.70 -6.72
CA TYR A 40 -16.14 -2.82 -5.33
C TYR A 40 -16.69 -1.53 -4.72
N ASP A 41 -16.59 -0.41 -5.45
CA ASP A 41 -17.01 0.92 -5.02
C ASP A 41 -16.55 1.20 -3.58
N VAL A 42 -15.25 1.07 -3.35
CA VAL A 42 -14.64 1.15 -2.01
C VAL A 42 -14.95 2.53 -1.42
N LYS A 43 -15.47 2.55 -0.20
CA LYS A 43 -15.89 3.79 0.46
C LYS A 43 -14.79 4.37 1.35
N PRO A 44 -14.77 5.70 1.54
CA PRO A 44 -13.84 6.33 2.46
C PRO A 44 -13.92 5.71 3.86
N GLY A 45 -12.76 5.42 4.46
CA GLY A 45 -12.64 4.83 5.79
C GLY A 45 -12.90 3.32 5.88
N GLU A 46 -13.31 2.64 4.81
CA GLU A 46 -13.37 1.17 4.76
C GLU A 46 -11.99 0.55 4.92
N LYS A 47 -11.92 -0.72 5.29
CA LYS A 47 -10.63 -1.42 5.43
C LYS A 47 -10.49 -2.50 4.36
N ILE A 48 -9.26 -2.73 3.94
CA ILE A 48 -8.91 -3.88 3.11
C ILE A 48 -8.02 -4.83 3.89
N GLN A 49 -8.12 -6.11 3.58
CA GLN A 49 -7.25 -7.15 4.12
C GLN A 49 -6.47 -7.82 2.99
N GLY A 50 -5.24 -8.19 3.31
CA GLY A 50 -4.34 -8.74 2.32
C GLY A 50 -3.02 -9.19 2.90
N LYS A 51 -2.03 -9.32 2.02
CA LYS A 51 -0.66 -9.63 2.36
C LYS A 51 0.29 -8.67 1.66
N LEU A 52 1.27 -8.16 2.40
CA LEU A 52 2.45 -7.51 1.85
C LEU A 52 3.40 -8.61 1.40
N LEU A 53 3.68 -8.65 0.10
CA LEU A 53 4.51 -9.66 -0.55
C LEU A 53 5.96 -9.20 -0.68
N ALA A 54 6.16 -7.93 -1.00
CA ALA A 54 7.50 -7.37 -1.14
C ALA A 54 7.53 -5.86 -0.90
N VAL A 55 8.71 -5.38 -0.49
CA VAL A 55 9.08 -3.95 -0.50
C VAL A 55 10.28 -3.79 -1.41
N ILE A 56 10.20 -2.84 -2.32
CA ILE A 56 11.20 -2.55 -3.33
C ILE A 56 11.66 -1.11 -3.12
N ASN A 57 12.95 -0.92 -2.90
CA ASN A 57 13.55 0.39 -2.65
C ASN A 57 13.75 1.18 -3.97
N PRO A 58 14.10 2.48 -3.92
CA PRO A 58 14.27 3.30 -5.13
C PRO A 58 15.46 2.89 -6.00
N LYS A 59 16.30 1.95 -5.56
CA LYS A 59 17.37 1.33 -6.35
C LYS A 59 16.91 0.05 -7.03
N GLU A 60 15.64 -0.32 -6.90
CA GLU A 60 15.04 -1.56 -7.39
C GLU A 60 15.52 -2.83 -6.65
N GLU A 61 16.01 -2.67 -5.43
CA GLU A 61 16.39 -3.79 -4.57
C GLU A 61 15.19 -4.19 -3.71
N ARG A 62 14.90 -5.50 -3.61
CA ARG A 62 13.91 -6.04 -2.69
C ARG A 62 14.47 -5.99 -1.27
N THR A 63 13.98 -5.07 -0.44
CA THR A 63 14.37 -4.94 0.97
C THR A 63 13.53 -5.84 1.88
N PHE A 64 12.37 -6.28 1.40
CA PHE A 64 11.54 -7.29 2.03
C PHE A 64 10.94 -8.20 0.97
N GLU A 65 10.90 -9.49 1.26
CA GLU A 65 10.18 -10.50 0.47
C GLU A 65 9.59 -11.53 1.44
N GLY A 66 8.27 -11.73 1.39
CA GLY A 66 7.56 -12.55 2.36
C GLY A 66 6.05 -12.55 2.16
N SER A 67 5.31 -12.79 3.25
CA SER A 67 3.85 -12.81 3.25
C SER A 67 3.34 -12.30 4.59
N GLU A 68 3.42 -10.98 4.80
CA GLU A 68 2.92 -10.34 6.01
C GLU A 68 1.45 -9.97 5.85
N ALA A 69 0.57 -10.60 6.62
CA ALA A 69 -0.86 -10.26 6.61
C ALA A 69 -1.08 -8.83 7.10
N PHE A 70 -2.02 -8.12 6.47
CA PHE A 70 -2.38 -6.77 6.88
C PHE A 70 -3.90 -6.56 6.89
N GLU A 71 -4.30 -5.56 7.68
CA GLU A 71 -5.61 -4.92 7.62
C GLU A 71 -5.38 -3.40 7.62
N TRP A 72 -5.59 -2.75 6.48
CA TRP A 72 -5.27 -1.33 6.29
C TRP A 72 -6.51 -0.53 5.89
N GLN A 73 -6.55 0.73 6.30
CA GLN A 73 -7.72 1.58 6.14
C GLN A 73 -7.60 2.46 4.90
N ALA A 74 -8.68 2.59 4.13
CA ALA A 74 -8.82 3.64 3.15
C ALA A 74 -8.90 5.02 3.81
N SER A 75 -8.45 6.04 3.09
CA SER A 75 -8.51 7.43 3.52
C SER A 75 -9.96 7.86 3.85
N LYS A 76 -10.10 8.83 4.76
CA LYS A 76 -11.40 9.43 5.09
C LYS A 76 -11.93 10.34 3.97
N GLU A 77 -11.05 10.76 3.08
CA GLU A 77 -11.35 11.62 1.93
C GLU A 77 -11.74 10.80 0.70
N THR A 78 -11.20 9.58 0.54
CA THR A 78 -11.49 8.71 -0.60
C THR A 78 -11.27 7.23 -0.28
N GLY A 79 -12.11 6.36 -0.84
CA GLY A 79 -11.89 4.90 -0.79
C GLY A 79 -10.76 4.39 -1.68
N TYR A 80 -10.22 5.25 -2.55
CA TYR A 80 -9.19 4.88 -3.53
C TYR A 80 -7.77 4.79 -2.93
N ALA A 81 -7.49 5.58 -1.88
CA ALA A 81 -6.19 5.65 -1.25
C ALA A 81 -6.17 4.82 0.03
N ILE A 82 -5.30 3.82 0.10
CA ILE A 82 -5.11 2.97 1.29
C ILE A 82 -3.94 3.51 2.10
N LEU A 83 -4.21 3.86 3.36
CA LEU A 83 -3.22 4.39 4.29
C LEU A 83 -2.33 3.26 4.80
N ILE A 84 -1.02 3.48 4.73
CA ILE A 84 -0.03 2.55 5.29
C ILE A 84 0.15 2.92 6.77
N PRO A 85 -0.07 2.00 7.72
CA PRO A 85 0.06 2.27 9.14
C PRO A 85 1.50 2.62 9.57
N ALA A 86 1.64 3.42 10.61
CA ALA A 86 2.94 3.88 11.11
C ALA A 86 3.88 2.72 11.47
N GLU A 87 3.34 1.65 12.06
CA GLU A 87 4.09 0.44 12.39
C GLU A 87 4.69 -0.24 11.17
N THR A 88 3.96 -0.29 10.05
CA THR A 88 4.47 -0.84 8.78
C THR A 88 5.51 0.10 8.17
N ILE A 89 5.27 1.41 8.21
CA ILE A 89 6.22 2.42 7.71
C ILE A 89 7.56 2.29 8.45
N ILE A 90 7.53 2.21 9.78
CA ILE A 90 8.73 2.11 10.61
C ILE A 90 9.42 0.76 10.41
N LYS A 91 8.65 -0.34 10.41
CA LYS A 91 9.19 -1.71 10.29
C LYS A 91 9.93 -1.92 8.98
N HIS A 92 9.43 -1.35 7.89
CA HIS A 92 9.97 -1.53 6.54
C HIS A 92 10.69 -0.29 5.99
N GLU A 93 10.95 0.70 6.86
CA GLU A 93 11.64 1.96 6.53
C GLU A 93 11.08 2.65 5.26
N LEU A 94 9.75 2.64 5.13
CA LEU A 94 9.07 3.10 3.90
C LEU A 94 9.20 4.61 3.72
N THR A 95 9.28 5.00 2.45
CA THR A 95 9.17 6.39 1.98
C THR A 95 8.29 6.41 0.73
N GLU A 96 7.91 7.59 0.26
CA GLU A 96 7.22 7.80 -1.01
C GLU A 96 8.06 7.43 -2.25
N PHE A 97 9.34 7.08 -2.06
CA PHE A 97 10.22 6.58 -3.12
C PHE A 97 10.24 5.04 -3.22
N HIS A 98 9.47 4.35 -2.38
CA HIS A 98 9.38 2.89 -2.40
C HIS A 98 8.25 2.40 -3.30
N PHE A 99 8.35 1.14 -3.68
CA PHE A 99 7.27 0.37 -4.30
C PHE A 99 6.95 -0.84 -3.43
N ILE A 100 5.70 -1.29 -3.45
CA ILE A 100 5.26 -2.47 -2.70
C ILE A 100 4.50 -3.42 -3.61
N GLU A 101 4.66 -4.72 -3.36
CA GLU A 101 3.82 -5.77 -3.91
C GLU A 101 2.83 -6.19 -2.83
N VAL A 102 1.53 -6.09 -3.13
CA VAL A 102 0.47 -6.49 -2.20
C VAL A 102 -0.52 -7.42 -2.87
N GLU A 103 -1.03 -8.37 -2.10
CA GLU A 103 -2.13 -9.25 -2.46
C GLU A 103 -3.36 -8.82 -1.64
N ILE A 104 -4.36 -8.22 -2.28
CA ILE A 104 -5.59 -7.76 -1.64
C ILE A 104 -6.64 -8.87 -1.76
N THR A 105 -7.14 -9.33 -0.63
CA THR A 105 -7.98 -10.53 -0.53
C THR A 105 -9.42 -10.21 -0.16
N HIS A 106 -9.64 -9.23 0.72
CA HIS A 106 -10.97 -8.91 1.23
C HIS A 106 -11.15 -7.40 1.41
N LEU A 107 -12.41 -6.97 1.31
CA LEU A 107 -12.89 -5.66 1.71
C LEU A 107 -13.75 -5.81 2.97
N LEU A 108 -13.54 -4.94 3.95
CA LEU A 108 -14.31 -4.89 5.19
C LEU A 108 -15.28 -3.71 5.13
N ARG A 109 -16.56 -4.03 5.01
CA ARG A 109 -17.67 -3.08 4.89
C ARG A 109 -18.68 -3.34 6.00
N GLU A 110 -18.88 -2.36 6.87
CA GLU A 110 -19.88 -2.42 7.95
C GLU A 110 -19.80 -3.71 8.80
N GLY A 111 -18.58 -4.18 9.08
CA GLY A 111 -18.33 -5.41 9.83
C GLY A 111 -18.51 -6.71 9.04
N LYS A 112 -18.79 -6.63 7.74
CA LYS A 112 -18.82 -7.78 6.82
C LYS A 112 -17.52 -7.88 6.05
N ILE A 113 -17.07 -9.11 5.85
CA ILE A 113 -15.93 -9.46 5.01
C ILE A 113 -16.47 -9.79 3.62
N ILE A 114 -15.99 -9.09 2.60
CA ILE A 114 -16.36 -9.28 1.19
C ILE A 114 -15.13 -9.81 0.47
N ASP A 115 -15.24 -10.99 -0.14
CA ASP A 115 -14.18 -11.58 -0.94
C ASP A 115 -13.93 -10.76 -2.20
N ILE A 116 -12.66 -10.43 -2.43
CA ILE A 116 -12.22 -9.88 -3.71
C ILE A 116 -12.05 -11.03 -4.70
N TYR A 117 -12.59 -10.84 -5.91
CA TYR A 117 -12.64 -11.76 -7.05
C TYR A 117 -12.73 -13.25 -6.67
N PRO A 118 -13.83 -13.71 -6.04
CA PRO A 118 -13.95 -15.10 -5.63
C PRO A 118 -13.78 -16.03 -6.85
N GLY A 119 -12.84 -16.97 -6.78
CA GLY A 119 -12.58 -17.87 -7.91
C GLY A 119 -11.61 -17.35 -8.99
N GLU A 120 -11.10 -16.12 -8.93
CA GLU A 120 -10.15 -15.59 -9.92
C GLU A 120 -9.04 -14.69 -9.32
N THR A 121 -7.77 -14.95 -9.66
CA THR A 121 -6.66 -14.02 -9.29
C THR A 121 -6.50 -12.98 -10.39
N LYS A 122 -6.56 -11.70 -10.02
CA LYS A 122 -6.37 -10.58 -10.94
C LYS A 122 -5.01 -9.90 -10.69
N GLN A 123 -4.42 -9.36 -11.74
CA GLN A 123 -3.20 -8.54 -11.67
C GLN A 123 -3.29 -7.41 -12.71
N ARG A 124 -3.93 -6.30 -12.34
CA ARG A 124 -4.22 -5.20 -13.28
C ARG A 124 -3.28 -4.01 -13.13
N LYS A 125 -2.87 -3.69 -11.89
CA LYS A 125 -1.88 -2.63 -11.62
C LYS A 125 -0.53 -3.22 -11.23
N TRP A 126 0.42 -3.19 -12.16
CA TRP A 126 1.75 -3.77 -11.93
C TRP A 126 2.84 -2.89 -12.53
N TRP A 127 3.59 -2.21 -11.66
CA TRP A 127 4.79 -1.49 -12.09
C TRP A 127 5.80 -2.46 -12.73
N PRO A 128 6.28 -2.21 -13.96
CA PRO A 128 7.18 -3.12 -14.63
C PRO A 128 8.60 -3.07 -14.03
N ASP A 129 9.32 -4.19 -14.16
CA ASP A 129 10.74 -4.25 -13.81
C ASP A 129 11.55 -3.28 -14.67
N GLY A 130 12.64 -2.75 -14.13
CA GLY A 130 13.49 -1.74 -14.74
C GLY A 130 12.91 -0.31 -14.70
N LYS A 131 11.68 -0.12 -14.20
CA LYS A 131 11.02 1.19 -14.09
C LYS A 131 10.88 1.70 -12.65
N MET A 132 11.24 0.89 -11.66
CA MET A 132 11.19 1.28 -10.24
C MET A 132 12.50 1.88 -9.75
N LYS A 133 13.55 1.85 -10.58
CA LYS A 133 14.80 2.53 -10.31
C LYS A 133 14.67 4.04 -10.52
N LEU A 134 14.73 4.78 -9.43
CA LEU A 134 14.59 6.24 -9.43
C LEU A 134 15.96 6.92 -9.49
N SER A 135 16.07 7.98 -10.29
CA SER A 135 17.28 8.80 -10.37
C SER A 135 17.46 9.75 -9.18
N TYR A 136 16.38 9.99 -8.43
CA TYR A 136 16.35 10.84 -7.25
C TYR A 136 15.47 10.18 -6.19
N PHE A 137 15.94 10.20 -4.94
CA PHE A 137 15.19 9.77 -3.77
C PHE A 137 15.82 10.39 -2.52
N LEU A 138 15.02 10.51 -1.47
CA LEU A 138 15.50 10.82 -0.13
C LEU A 138 15.50 9.55 0.73
N PRO A 139 16.52 9.37 1.59
CA PRO A 139 16.57 8.23 2.49
C PRO A 139 15.45 8.31 3.54
N TYR A 140 15.10 7.15 4.11
CA TYR A 140 14.24 7.10 5.28
C TYR A 140 14.83 7.93 6.43
N ALA A 141 13.99 8.73 7.07
CA ALA A 141 14.35 9.51 8.25
C ALA A 141 13.63 8.92 9.45
N ALA A 142 14.38 8.26 10.34
CA ALA A 142 13.80 7.65 11.52
C ALA A 142 13.08 8.68 12.41
N PRO A 143 11.92 8.32 13.00
CA PRO A 143 11.14 9.19 13.87
C PRO A 143 11.89 9.66 15.11
#